data_AF-A0A382X4T6-F1
#
_entry.id   AF-A0A382X4T6-F1
#
_cell.length_a   1.000
_cell.length_b   1.000
_cell.length_c   1.000
_cell.angle_alpha   90.00
_cell.angle_beta   90.00
_cell.angle_gamma   90.00
#
_symmetry.space_group_name_H-M   'P 1'
#
loop_
_entity.id
_entity.type
_entity.pdbx_description
1 polymer ?
#
loop_
_entity_poly.entity_id
_entity_poly.type
_entity_poly.pdbx_seq_one_letter_code
_entity_poly.pdbx_strand_id
1 'polypeptide(L)' 'MIEGKLPCHMIYQDDDCISILDKYPIDNGHSLVITKKPYEKIIDMDVDEVAKLFSKIPKIANAIIKATN' A
#
# COMPACT_ATOMS: atom_id res chain seq x y z
N MET A 1 -0.80 0.65 13.35
CA MET A 1 0.11 0.57 12.20
C MET A 1 0.30 1.93 11.57
N ILE A 2 -0.74 2.55 11.01
CA ILE A 2 -0.66 3.90 10.39
C ILE A 2 -0.14 4.95 11.39
N GLU A 3 -0.56 4.86 12.65
CA GLU A 3 -0.07 5.73 13.75
C GLU A 3 1.21 5.20 14.44
N GLY A 4 1.91 4.23 13.86
CA GLY A 4 3.12 3.63 14.46
C GLY A 4 2.88 2.71 15.67
N LYS A 5 1.63 2.56 16.13
CA LYS A 5 1.26 1.77 17.32
C LYS A 5 1.38 0.24 17.18
N LEU A 6 1.57 -0.27 15.97
CA LEU A 6 1.72 -1.71 15.70
C LEU A 6 2.89 -1.90 14.74
N PRO A 7 3.77 -2.89 14.98
CA PRO A 7 4.87 -3.18 14.07
C PRO A 7 4.33 -3.66 12.72
N CYS A 8 4.96 -3.22 11.64
CA CYS A 8 4.72 -3.71 10.30
C CYS A 8 6.00 -3.64 9.48
N HIS A 9 6.08 -4.47 8.43
CA HIS A 9 7.15 -4.38 7.44
C HIS A 9 6.78 -3.36 6.38
N MET A 10 7.05 -2.09 6.67
CA MET A 10 6.78 -0.99 5.75
C MET A 10 7.82 -0.93 4.63
N ILE A 11 7.34 -0.96 3.38
CA ILE A 11 8.17 -0.97 2.17
C ILE A 11 8.03 0.32 1.35
N TYR A 12 6.97 1.09 1.61
CA TYR A 12 6.75 2.40 1.00
C TYR A 12 5.91 3.28 1.92
N GLN A 13 6.20 4.58 1.93
CA GLN A 13 5.40 5.59 2.59
C GLN A 13 5.54 6.91 1.85
N ASP A 14 4.41 7.55 1.56
CA ASP A 14 4.36 8.97 1.20
C ASP A 14 3.29 9.68 2.03
N ASP A 15 2.86 10.87 1.64
CA ASP A 15 1.87 11.64 2.39
C ASP A 15 0.48 11.00 2.36
N ASP A 16 0.13 10.27 1.30
CA ASP A 16 -1.23 9.78 1.02
C ASP A 16 -1.44 8.32 1.41
N CYS A 17 -0.43 7.47 1.20
CA CYS A 17 -0.53 6.04 1.43
C CYS A 17 0.74 5.44 2.02
N ILE A 18 0.57 4.21 2.50
CA ILE A 18 1.66 3.32 2.90
C ILE A 18 1.56 2.03 2.10
N SER A 19 2.68 1.32 1.97
CA SER A 19 2.67 -0.07 1.57
C SER A 19 3.46 -0.92 2.55
N ILE A 20 2.92 -2.10 2.86
CA ILE A 20 3.47 -3.05 3.82
C ILE A 20 3.49 -4.45 3.18
N LEU A 21 4.35 -5.33 3.68
CA LEU A 21 4.22 -6.76 3.39
C LEU A 21 2.97 -7.33 4.07
N ASP A 22 2.28 -8.24 3.37
CA ASP A 22 1.20 -8.99 3.97
C ASP A 22 1.77 -9.97 5.02
N LYS A 23 1.04 -10.14 6.12
CA LYS A 23 1.40 -11.09 7.18
C LYS A 23 1.20 -12.54 6.74
N TYR A 24 0.24 -12.79 5.87
CA TYR A 24 -0.09 -14.11 5.31
C TYR A 24 0.04 -14.05 3.77
N PRO A 25 1.26 -13.89 3.25
CA PRO A 25 1.49 -13.68 1.83
C PRO A 25 1.08 -14.91 1.01
N ILE A 26 0.36 -14.67 -0.09
CA ILE A 26 0.07 -15.73 -1.09
C ILE A 26 1.34 -16.10 -1.88
N ASP A 27 2.21 -15.12 -2.14
CA ASP A 27 3.46 -15.28 -2.88
C ASP A 27 4.54 -14.32 -2.36
N ASN A 28 5.80 -14.55 -2.74
CA ASN A 28 6.92 -13.70 -2.35
C ASN A 28 6.71 -12.26 -2.83
N GLY A 29 6.84 -11.30 -1.91
CA GLY A 29 6.58 -9.88 -2.19
C GLY A 29 5.11 -9.46 -2.12
N HIS A 30 4.16 -10.35 -1.78
CA HIS A 30 2.76 -9.97 -1.56
C HIS A 30 2.69 -8.82 -0.56
N SER A 31 2.15 -7.69 -1.04
CA SER A 31 2.11 -6.44 -0.29
C SER A 31 0.74 -5.80 -0.38
N LEU A 32 0.39 -5.05 0.68
CA LEU A 32 -0.83 -4.27 0.77
C LEU A 32 -0.48 -2.79 0.55
N VAL A 33 -1.29 -2.08 -0.24
CA VAL A 33 -1.22 -0.61 -0.39
C VAL A 33 -2.45 -0.03 0.29
N ILE A 34 -2.23 0.85 1.27
CA ILE A 34 -3.25 1.28 2.21
C ILE A 34 -3.24 2.82 2.28
N THR A 35 -4.39 3.45 2.10
CA THR A 35 -4.56 4.90 2.30
C THR A 35 -4.35 5.26 3.76
N LYS A 36 -3.75 6.41 4.05
CA LYS A 36 -3.70 6.92 5.43
C LYS A 36 -5.06 7.41 5.92
N LYS A 37 -5.86 7.96 5.00
CA LYS A 37 -7.26 8.30 5.28
C LYS A 37 -8.08 7.01 5.42
N PRO A 38 -8.93 6.91 6.45
CA PRO A 38 -9.75 5.72 6.66
C PRO A 38 -10.96 5.72 5.71
N TYR A 39 -11.12 4.63 4.96
CA TYR A 39 -12.31 4.31 4.18
C TYR A 39 -12.67 2.85 4.43
N GLU A 40 -13.96 2.53 4.44
CA GLU A 40 -14.40 1.14 4.55
C GLU A 40 -14.31 0.43 3.20
N LYS A 41 -14.66 1.13 2.12
CA LYS A 41 -14.70 0.61 0.75
C LYS A 41 -14.10 1.63 -0.22
N ILE A 42 -13.62 1.12 -1.35
CA ILE A 42 -13.12 1.96 -2.44
C ILE A 42 -14.20 2.90 -3.02
N ILE A 43 -15.48 2.51 -2.91
CA ILE A 43 -16.62 3.33 -3.37
C ILE A 43 -16.92 4.53 -2.46
N ASP A 44 -16.32 4.57 -1.26
CA ASP A 44 -16.47 5.68 -0.33
C ASP A 44 -15.43 6.78 -0.59
N MET A 45 -14.50 6.55 -1.54
CA MET A 45 -13.44 7.48 -1.90
C MET A 45 -13.84 8.37 -3.07
N ASP A 46 -13.33 9.60 -3.09
CA ASP A 46 -13.45 10.48 -4.25
C ASP A 46 -12.62 9.96 -5.43
N VAL A 47 -13.06 10.24 -6.67
CA VAL A 47 -12.40 9.79 -7.91
C VAL A 47 -10.93 10.17 -7.94
N ASP A 48 -10.60 11.40 -7.51
CA ASP A 48 -9.23 11.90 -7.49
C ASP A 48 -8.35 11.16 -6.47
N GLU A 49 -8.91 10.74 -5.34
CA GLU A 49 -8.18 9.98 -4.31
C GLU A 49 -7.89 8.56 -4.79
N VAL A 50 -8.86 7.92 -5.46
CA VAL A 50 -8.66 6.61 -6.09
C VAL A 50 -7.59 6.71 -7.18
N ALA A 51 -7.69 7.70 -8.07
CA ALA A 51 -6.69 7.92 -9.11
C ALA A 51 -5.30 8.13 -8.52
N LYS A 52 -5.19 8.95 -7.46
CA LYS A 52 -3.92 9.21 -6.77
C LYS A 52 -3.35 7.96 -6.13
N LEU A 53 -4.16 7.13 -5.45
CA LEU A 53 -3.72 5.86 -4.87
C LEU A 53 -3.17 4.91 -5.94
N PHE A 54 -3.93 4.68 -7.01
CA PHE A 54 -3.54 3.76 -8.08
C PHE A 54 -2.35 4.26 -8.89
N SER A 55 -2.14 5.58 -8.99
CA SER A 55 -0.95 6.15 -9.64
C SER A 55 0.37 5.72 -9.00
N LYS A 56 0.36 5.33 -7.72
CA LYS A 56 1.57 4.88 -6.99
C LYS A 56 1.90 3.42 -7.24
N ILE A 57 0.91 2.61 -7.61
CA ILE A 57 1.04 1.14 -7.73
C ILE A 57 2.15 0.73 -8.70
N PRO A 58 2.29 1.30 -9.92
CA PRO A 58 3.35 0.88 -10.83
C PRO A 58 4.76 1.03 -10.25
N LYS A 59 5.01 2.10 -9.48
CA LYS A 59 6.31 2.31 -8.82
C LYS A 59 6.58 1.24 -7.77
N ILE A 60 5.59 0.97 -6.92
CA ILE A 60 5.71 0.00 -5.82
C ILE A 60 5.85 -1.42 -6.38
N ALA A 61 5.00 -1.81 -7.33
CA ALA A 61 5.02 -3.13 -7.95
C ALA A 61 6.34 -3.42 -8.66
N ASN A 62 6.87 -2.48 -9.45
CA ASN A 62 8.17 -2.66 -10.10
C ASN A 62 9.31 -2.83 -9.09
N ALA A 63 9.28 -2.11 -7.96
CA ALA A 63 10.27 -2.26 -6.91
C ALA A 63 10.19 -3.64 -6.24
N ILE A 64 8.97 -4.14 -5.99
CA ILE A 64 8.74 -5.49 -5.45
C ILE A 64 9.30 -6.54 -6.40
N ILE A 65 8.87 -6.52 -7.68
CA ILE A 65 9.31 -7.46 -8.71
C ILE A 65 10.83 -7.49 -8.81
N LYS A 66 11.49 -6.33 -8.82
CA LYS A 66 12.95 -6.23 -8.87
C LYS A 66 13.64 -6.84 -7.64
N ALA A 67 12.99 -6.81 -6.48
CA ALA A 67 13.54 -7.33 -5.23
C ALA A 67 13.26 -8.82 -5.04
N THR A 68 12.24 -9.38 -5.71
CA THR A 68 11.79 -10.76 -5.53
C THR A 68 12.09 -11.70 -6.69
N ASN A 69 12.48 -11.17 -7.86
CA ASN A 69 12.89 -11.94 -9.04
C ASN A 69 14.40 -12.07 -9.17
#